data_AF-A0A1U7LIU5-F1
#
_entry.id   AF-A0A1U7LIU5-F1
#
_cell.length_a   1.000
_cell.length_b   1.000
_cell.length_c   1.000
_cell.angle_alpha   90.00
_cell.angle_beta   90.00
_cell.angle_gamma   90.00
#
_symmetry.space_group_name_H-M   'P 1'
#
loop_
_entity.id
_entity.type
_entity.pdbx_description
1 polymer ?
#
loop_
_entity_poly.entity_id
_entity_poly.type
_entity_poly.pdbx_seq_one_letter_code
_entity_poly.pdbx_strand_id
1 'polypeptide(L)'
;MHAICDKNVCNNTCTINAKALKEYVDHFALKAEELNICVTGSKVVFTSFTEQIQSDKEVIKQPLHTVISLDTSEFETFSIQDNAQITFVLKEFRAIVQLAELLNVNLDCYFTKGGKPVLFEFNNNGLFAEFILATISDQNNPTQTTTSNTAMSNIQEGTQSMGSVLSSNREERQRVMSDVQDIDRQEKHDYQMEPREMDVIPEYGPEDHTNGDLGWDLDNQA
;
A
#
# COMPACT_ATOMS: atom_id res chain seq x y z
N MET A 1 -15.87 -4.48 29.78
CA MET A 1 -16.44 -4.34 28.41
C MET A 1 -15.37 -4.90 27.48
N HIS A 2 -15.64 -5.96 26.72
CA HIS A 2 -14.70 -6.51 25.72
C HIS A 2 -15.32 -6.29 24.34
N ALA A 3 -14.51 -5.89 23.35
CA ALA A 3 -14.95 -5.82 21.97
C ALA A 3 -15.15 -7.26 21.46
N ILE A 4 -16.21 -7.50 20.69
CA ILE A 4 -16.50 -8.80 20.08
C ILE A 4 -16.42 -8.61 18.57
N CYS A 5 -15.54 -9.38 17.94
CA CYS A 5 -15.48 -9.55 16.49
C CYS A 5 -15.81 -11.01 16.19
N ASP A 6 -16.90 -11.26 15.48
CA ASP A 6 -17.26 -12.63 15.08
C ASP A 6 -16.57 -12.96 13.76
N LYS A 7 -15.56 -13.83 13.82
CA LYS A 7 -14.78 -14.27 12.66
C LYS A 7 -15.65 -14.88 11.56
N ASN A 8 -16.76 -15.54 11.93
CA ASN A 8 -17.60 -16.25 10.99
C ASN A 8 -18.38 -15.31 10.05
N VAL A 9 -18.45 -14.02 10.38
CA VAL A 9 -19.08 -13.00 9.53
C VAL A 9 -18.06 -12.16 8.75
N CYS A 10 -16.76 -12.38 8.96
CA CYS A 10 -15.71 -11.77 8.16
C CYS A 10 -15.64 -12.46 6.81
N ASN A 11 -15.77 -11.69 5.72
CA ASN A 11 -15.69 -12.18 4.35
C ASN A 11 -14.34 -11.84 3.69
N ASN A 12 -13.47 -11.13 4.39
CA ASN A 12 -12.12 -10.79 3.97
C ASN A 12 -11.13 -11.35 4.98
N THR A 13 -10.22 -12.18 4.49
CA THR A 13 -9.15 -12.77 5.30
C THR A 13 -7.82 -12.76 4.57
N CYS A 14 -6.73 -12.53 5.30
CA CYS A 14 -5.39 -12.78 4.79
C CYS A 14 -4.43 -13.14 5.92
N THR A 15 -3.33 -13.81 5.56
CA THR A 15 -2.22 -14.15 6.44
C THR A 15 -0.94 -13.62 5.83
N ILE A 16 -0.14 -12.91 6.62
CA ILE A 16 1.16 -12.39 6.18
C ILE A 16 2.23 -12.67 7.22
N ASN A 17 3.46 -12.92 6.76
CA ASN A 17 4.60 -13.03 7.65
C ASN A 17 4.86 -11.71 8.38
N ALA A 18 4.92 -11.73 9.72
CA ALA A 18 5.02 -10.49 10.49
C ALA A 18 6.32 -9.72 10.23
N LYS A 19 7.41 -10.41 9.87
CA LYS A 19 8.68 -9.76 9.53
C LYS A 19 8.55 -8.99 8.21
N ALA A 20 7.97 -9.60 7.18
CA ALA A 20 7.69 -8.90 5.93
C ALA A 20 6.73 -7.71 6.16
N LEU A 21 5.65 -7.92 6.93
CA LEU A 21 4.72 -6.86 7.29
C LEU A 21 5.39 -5.69 8.03
N LYS A 22 6.35 -5.99 8.91
CA LYS A 22 7.14 -4.98 9.64
C LYS A 22 7.93 -4.09 8.69
N GLU A 23 8.58 -4.68 7.68
CA GLU A 23 9.35 -3.93 6.68
C GLU A 23 8.47 -2.89 6.00
N TYR A 24 7.23 -3.23 5.62
CA TYR A 24 6.28 -2.27 5.04
C TYR A 24 5.84 -1.20 6.04
N VAL A 25 5.46 -1.61 7.26
CA VAL A 25 4.93 -0.69 8.29
C VAL A 25 5.96 0.35 8.77
N ASP A 26 7.25 0.04 8.69
CA ASP A 26 8.34 0.95 9.09
C ASP A 26 8.57 2.12 8.13
N HIS A 27 8.08 2.04 6.89
CA HIS A 27 8.17 3.15 5.94
C HIS A 27 7.25 4.31 6.31
N PHE A 28 6.20 4.07 7.11
CA PHE A 28 5.28 5.12 7.52
C PHE A 28 5.92 6.05 8.55
N ALA A 29 5.61 7.34 8.45
CA ALA A 29 6.08 8.34 9.40
C ALA A 29 5.69 7.99 10.85
N LEU A 30 6.59 8.20 11.82
CA LEU A 30 6.31 7.86 13.23
C LEU A 30 5.04 8.50 13.80
N LYS A 31 4.68 9.71 13.34
CA LYS A 31 3.45 10.40 13.78
C LYS A 31 2.25 10.22 12.85
N ALA A 32 2.34 9.34 11.86
CA ALA A 32 1.16 8.98 11.08
C ALA A 32 0.13 8.29 11.97
N GLU A 33 -1.11 8.75 11.91
CA GLU A 33 -2.17 8.35 12.84
C GLU A 33 -3.00 7.19 12.32
N GLU A 34 -3.31 7.21 11.03
CA GLU A 34 -4.19 6.25 10.37
C GLU A 34 -3.45 5.47 9.28
N LEU A 35 -3.84 4.22 9.13
CA LEU A 35 -3.49 3.38 7.99
C LEU A 35 -4.76 3.00 7.24
N ASN A 36 -4.77 3.28 5.95
CA ASN A 36 -5.76 2.76 5.02
C ASN A 36 -5.18 1.54 4.30
N ILE A 37 -5.94 0.45 4.24
CA ILE A 37 -5.65 -0.72 3.43
C ILE A 37 -6.74 -0.82 2.38
N CYS A 38 -6.36 -0.91 1.11
CA CYS A 38 -7.27 -1.11 0.00
C CYS A 38 -6.75 -2.21 -0.93
N VAL A 39 -7.65 -3.05 -1.44
CA VAL A 39 -7.32 -4.06 -2.46
C VAL A 39 -7.75 -3.55 -3.83
N THR A 40 -6.85 -3.66 -4.81
CA THR A 40 -7.11 -3.28 -6.20
C THR A 40 -6.49 -4.32 -7.11
N GLY A 41 -7.31 -5.20 -7.69
CA GLY A 41 -6.83 -6.29 -8.54
C GLY A 41 -5.94 -7.26 -7.77
N SER A 42 -4.69 -7.41 -8.21
CA SER A 42 -3.67 -8.24 -7.54
C SER A 42 -2.77 -7.45 -6.58
N LYS A 43 -3.15 -6.22 -6.24
CA LYS A 43 -2.38 -5.35 -5.34
C LYS A 43 -3.12 -5.05 -4.05
N VAL A 44 -2.35 -4.94 -2.98
CA VAL A 44 -2.77 -4.40 -1.67
C VAL A 44 -2.04 -3.11 -1.44
N VAL A 45 -2.79 -2.03 -1.29
CA VAL A 45 -2.27 -0.66 -1.17
C VAL A 45 -2.41 -0.21 0.27
N PHE A 46 -1.27 0.06 0.91
CA PHE A 46 -1.23 0.69 2.22
C PHE A 46 -0.97 2.18 2.06
N THR A 47 -1.86 3.00 2.62
CA THR A 47 -1.78 4.46 2.52
C THR A 47 -1.83 5.11 3.89
N SER A 48 -0.94 6.07 4.14
CA SER A 48 -0.94 6.85 5.36
C SER A 48 -0.62 8.31 5.10
N PHE A 49 -1.17 9.18 5.96
CA PHE A 49 -0.98 10.62 5.89
C PHE A 49 -0.57 11.17 7.26
N THR A 50 0.31 12.16 7.24
CA THR A 50 0.69 12.94 8.40
C THR A 50 0.22 14.37 8.19
N GLU A 51 -0.51 14.92 9.17
CA GLU A 51 -0.99 16.29 9.10
C GLU A 51 0.14 17.32 9.26
N GLN A 52 -0.09 18.48 8.64
CA GLN A 52 0.75 19.66 8.83
C GLN A 52 0.50 20.23 10.23
N ILE A 53 1.58 20.40 11.00
CA ILE A 53 1.51 21.12 12.27
C ILE A 53 2.06 22.52 12.01
N GLN A 54 1.22 23.52 12.23
CA GLN A 54 1.62 24.94 12.20
C GLN A 54 1.46 25.54 13.60
N SER A 55 2.36 26.43 14.00
CA SER A 55 2.12 27.37 15.10
C SER A 55 2.53 28.75 14.67
N ASP A 56 1.66 29.74 14.92
CA ASP A 56 1.90 31.17 14.66
C ASP A 56 2.58 31.48 13.31
N LYS A 57 2.14 30.78 12.25
CA LYS A 57 2.57 30.88 10.84
C LYS A 57 3.89 30.18 10.47
N GLU A 58 4.52 29.46 11.40
CA GLU A 58 5.67 28.61 11.08
C GLU A 58 5.20 27.17 10.84
N VAL A 59 5.66 26.58 9.73
CA VAL A 59 5.40 25.16 9.44
C VAL A 59 6.37 24.32 10.27
N ILE A 60 5.89 23.84 11.41
CA ILE A 60 6.67 22.99 12.33
C ILE A 60 6.85 21.60 11.73
N LYS A 61 5.86 21.12 10.98
CA LYS A 61 5.92 19.81 10.36
C LYS A 61 5.28 19.81 8.99
N GLN A 62 6.03 19.40 7.98
CA GLN A 62 5.50 19.17 6.64
C GLN A 62 4.56 17.96 6.65
N PRO A 63 3.43 18.03 5.93
CA PRO A 63 2.60 16.87 5.71
C PRO A 63 3.41 15.83 4.91
N LEU A 64 3.21 14.56 5.25
CA LEU A 64 3.85 13.45 4.57
C LEU A 64 2.80 12.41 4.21
N HIS A 65 2.70 12.14 2.92
CA HIS A 65 1.86 11.10 2.36
C HIS A 65 2.75 9.92 1.94
N THR A 66 2.41 8.71 2.39
CA THR A 66 3.18 7.50 2.10
C THR A 66 2.23 6.44 1.57
N VAL A 67 2.60 5.86 0.43
CA VAL A 67 1.84 4.81 -0.27
C VAL A 67 2.79 3.65 -0.51
N ILE A 68 2.36 2.45 -0.17
CA ILE A 68 3.10 1.21 -0.38
C ILE A 68 2.16 0.27 -1.10
N SER A 69 2.61 -0.27 -2.24
CA SER A 69 1.86 -1.25 -3.02
C SER A 69 2.54 -2.61 -2.88
N LEU A 70 1.79 -3.61 -2.44
CA LEU A 70 2.23 -4.99 -2.27
C LEU A 70 1.50 -5.86 -3.29
N ASP A 71 2.17 -6.88 -3.81
CA ASP A 71 1.46 -7.91 -4.55
C ASP A 71 0.73 -8.87 -3.59
N THR A 72 -0.41 -9.38 -4.01
CA THR A 72 -1.12 -10.45 -3.26
C THR A 72 -0.26 -11.69 -3.04
N SER A 73 0.79 -11.92 -3.85
CA SER A 73 1.75 -13.02 -3.65
C SER A 73 2.66 -12.85 -2.42
N GLU A 74 2.71 -11.65 -1.81
CA GLU A 74 3.44 -11.40 -0.56
C GLU A 74 2.73 -12.01 0.67
N PHE A 75 1.49 -12.49 0.49
CA PHE A 75 0.66 -13.06 1.53
C PHE A 75 0.67 -14.59 1.44
N GLU A 76 0.76 -15.25 2.59
CA GLU A 76 0.70 -16.72 2.70
C GLU A 76 -0.69 -17.25 2.34
N THR A 77 -1.73 -16.51 2.76
CA THR A 77 -3.10 -16.73 2.33
C THR A 77 -3.74 -15.40 2.02
N PHE A 78 -4.56 -15.35 0.97
CA PHE A 78 -5.24 -14.13 0.55
C PHE A 78 -6.64 -14.44 0.02
N SER A 79 -7.65 -13.97 0.74
CA SER A 79 -9.07 -14.09 0.37
C SER A 79 -9.78 -12.80 0.77
N ILE A 80 -9.38 -11.69 0.14
CA ILE A 80 -10.01 -10.38 0.30
C ILE A 80 -10.70 -10.01 -1.01
N GLN A 81 -11.93 -9.49 -0.92
CA GLN A 81 -12.70 -9.03 -2.06
C GLN A 81 -12.04 -7.82 -2.74
N ASP A 82 -12.12 -7.76 -4.06
CA ASP A 82 -11.63 -6.59 -4.80
C ASP A 82 -12.35 -5.31 -4.37
N ASN A 83 -11.63 -4.19 -4.32
CA ASN A 83 -12.08 -2.89 -3.81
C ASN A 83 -12.48 -2.89 -2.31
N ALA A 84 -12.19 -3.95 -1.55
CA ALA A 84 -12.36 -3.90 -0.11
C ALA A 84 -11.38 -2.89 0.49
N GLN A 85 -11.87 -2.09 1.46
CA GLN A 85 -11.06 -1.10 2.15
C GLN A 85 -11.41 -1.00 3.63
N ILE A 86 -10.39 -0.74 4.44
CA ILE A 86 -10.53 -0.41 5.86
C ILE A 86 -9.52 0.65 6.26
N THR A 87 -9.88 1.51 7.22
CA THR A 87 -8.97 2.49 7.82
C THR A 87 -9.02 2.35 9.34
N PHE A 88 -7.86 2.25 9.98
CA PHE A 88 -7.73 2.09 11.43
C PHE A 88 -6.46 2.77 11.96
N VAL A 89 -6.27 2.76 13.27
CA VAL A 89 -5.18 3.46 13.95
C VAL A 89 -3.83 2.76 13.72
N LEU A 90 -2.89 3.46 13.09
CA LEU A 90 -1.58 2.90 12.71
C LEU A 90 -0.67 2.62 13.92
N LYS A 91 -0.72 3.45 14.97
CA LYS A 91 0.13 3.26 16.16
C LYS A 91 -0.16 1.93 16.87
N GLU A 92 -1.42 1.51 16.89
CA GLU A 92 -1.87 0.27 17.51
C GLU A 92 -1.44 -0.91 16.65
N PHE A 93 -1.64 -0.80 15.34
CA PHE A 93 -1.16 -1.78 14.38
C PHE A 93 0.36 -1.99 14.43
N ARG A 94 1.14 -0.92 14.54
CA ARG A 94 2.60 -1.02 14.74
C ARG A 94 2.98 -1.87 15.95
N ALA A 95 2.30 -1.68 17.08
CA ALA A 95 2.57 -2.46 18.29
C ALA A 95 2.23 -3.94 18.09
N ILE A 96 1.15 -4.25 17.38
CA ILE A 96 0.75 -5.62 17.04
C ILE A 96 1.80 -6.28 16.15
N VAL A 97 2.21 -5.60 15.06
CA VAL A 97 3.21 -6.11 14.11
C VAL A 97 4.55 -6.31 14.78
N GLN A 98 4.99 -5.37 15.62
CA GLN A 98 6.24 -5.50 16.39
C GLN A 98 6.23 -6.71 17.33
N LEU A 99 5.10 -6.98 18.00
CA LEU A 99 4.97 -8.16 18.86
C LEU A 99 5.00 -9.46 18.04
N ALA A 100 4.27 -9.51 16.92
CA ALA A 100 4.23 -10.67 16.05
C ALA A 100 5.61 -10.96 15.41
N GLU A 101 6.33 -9.91 15.02
CA GLU A 101 7.71 -10.01 14.52
C GLU A 101 8.65 -10.58 15.59
N LEU A 102 8.59 -10.05 16.82
CA LEU A 102 9.42 -10.53 17.95
C LEU A 102 9.19 -12.03 18.23
N LEU A 103 7.96 -12.49 18.05
CA LEU A 103 7.57 -13.89 18.20
C LEU A 103 7.83 -14.74 16.95
N ASN A 104 8.29 -14.11 15.86
CA ASN A 104 8.56 -14.71 14.56
C ASN A 104 7.38 -15.55 14.04
N VAL A 105 6.18 -14.97 14.07
CA VAL A 105 4.94 -15.62 13.63
C VAL A 105 4.32 -14.92 12.43
N ASN A 106 3.36 -15.60 11.80
CA ASN A 106 2.47 -14.97 10.83
C ASN A 106 1.34 -14.25 11.58
N LEU A 107 0.83 -13.18 10.98
CA LEU A 107 -0.30 -12.42 11.48
C LEU A 107 -1.50 -12.65 10.56
N ASP A 108 -2.58 -13.16 11.13
CA ASP A 108 -3.85 -13.31 10.44
C ASP A 108 -4.68 -12.03 10.60
N CYS A 109 -5.40 -11.66 9.56
CA CYS A 109 -6.27 -10.49 9.51
C CYS A 109 -7.67 -10.91 9.04
N TYR A 110 -8.70 -10.44 9.75
CA TYR A 110 -10.11 -10.71 9.45
C TYR A 110 -10.90 -9.42 9.51
N PHE A 111 -11.65 -9.11 8.45
CA PHE A 111 -12.56 -7.97 8.46
C PHE A 111 -13.73 -8.16 7.49
N THR A 112 -14.70 -7.23 7.55
CA THR A 112 -15.82 -7.19 6.62
C THR A 112 -15.80 -5.94 5.74
N LYS A 113 -15.83 -4.75 6.35
CA LYS A 113 -15.82 -3.45 5.68
C LYS A 113 -15.55 -2.32 6.68
N GLY A 114 -15.35 -1.11 6.19
CA GLY A 114 -15.27 0.08 7.03
C GLY A 114 -16.46 0.22 7.98
N GLY A 115 -16.18 0.62 9.23
CA GLY A 115 -17.17 0.76 10.30
C GLY A 115 -17.50 -0.54 11.03
N LYS A 116 -16.92 -1.67 10.59
CA LYS A 116 -16.88 -2.93 11.34
C LYS A 116 -15.45 -3.19 11.81
N PRO A 117 -15.25 -3.69 13.03
CA PRO A 117 -13.91 -3.88 13.57
C PRO A 117 -13.08 -4.83 12.69
N VAL A 118 -11.77 -4.62 12.67
CA VAL A 118 -10.79 -5.56 12.12
C VAL A 118 -10.19 -6.36 13.27
N LEU A 119 -9.99 -7.65 13.04
CA LEU A 119 -9.33 -8.55 13.98
C LEU A 119 -7.97 -8.97 13.42
N PHE A 120 -6.93 -8.82 14.24
CA PHE A 120 -5.63 -9.42 14.01
C PHE A 120 -5.36 -10.49 15.04
N GLU A 121 -4.76 -11.60 14.63
CA GLU A 121 -4.39 -12.65 15.57
C GLU A 121 -3.17 -13.45 15.15
N PHE A 122 -2.62 -14.17 16.12
CA PHE A 122 -1.64 -15.20 15.88
C PHE A 122 -1.72 -16.26 16.99
N ASN A 123 -1.15 -17.43 16.71
CA ASN A 123 -0.93 -18.49 17.69
C ASN A 123 0.55 -18.90 17.66
N ASN A 124 1.18 -18.96 18.83
CA ASN A 124 2.56 -19.40 19.00
C ASN A 124 2.71 -20.27 20.24
N ASN A 125 2.88 -21.58 20.08
CA ASN A 125 3.27 -22.51 21.16
C ASN A 125 2.48 -22.34 22.47
N GLY A 126 1.15 -22.21 22.38
CA GLY A 126 0.26 -22.07 23.54
C GLY A 126 -0.01 -20.62 23.96
N LEU A 127 0.65 -19.64 23.34
CA LEU A 127 0.24 -18.24 23.37
C LEU A 127 -0.70 -17.96 22.20
N PHE A 128 -1.90 -17.51 22.51
CA PHE A 128 -2.88 -17.03 21.54
C PHE A 128 -3.20 -15.57 21.85
N ALA A 129 -3.17 -14.72 20.83
CA ALA A 129 -3.41 -13.29 20.97
C ALA A 129 -4.39 -12.81 19.90
N GLU A 130 -5.40 -12.05 20.33
CA GLU A 130 -6.38 -11.40 19.47
C GLU A 130 -6.37 -9.88 19.73
N PHE A 131 -6.33 -9.12 18.65
CA PHE A 131 -6.34 -7.65 18.67
C PHE A 131 -7.46 -7.15 17.80
N ILE A 132 -8.44 -6.49 18.42
CA ILE A 132 -9.62 -5.96 17.72
C ILE A 132 -9.47 -4.44 17.65
N LEU A 133 -9.33 -3.91 16.44
CA LEU A 133 -9.25 -2.47 16.19
C LEU A 133 -10.54 -1.95 15.57
N ALA A 134 -10.97 -0.76 16.00
CA ALA A 134 -12.08 -0.06 15.37
C ALA A 134 -11.66 0.43 13.98
N THR A 135 -12.59 0.39 13.02
CA THR A 135 -12.38 0.93 11.67
C THR A 135 -13.32 2.10 11.40
N ILE A 136 -12.89 3.02 10.56
CA ILE A 136 -13.69 4.17 10.12
C ILE A 136 -14.76 3.67 9.13
N SER A 137 -15.99 4.16 9.28
CA SER A 137 -17.10 3.81 8.39
C SER A 137 -16.98 4.46 7.01
N ASP A 138 -17.32 3.69 5.97
CA ASP A 138 -17.38 4.19 4.59
C ASP A 138 -18.45 5.28 4.40
N GLN A 139 -19.42 5.39 5.32
CA GLN A 139 -20.57 6.32 5.28
C GLN A 139 -20.20 7.79 5.54
N ASN A 140 -18.96 8.08 5.96
CA ASN A 140 -18.43 9.45 5.94
C ASN A 140 -17.90 9.87 4.55
N ASN A 141 -18.11 9.04 3.52
CA ASN A 141 -17.97 9.41 2.14
C ASN A 141 -19.35 9.82 1.60
N PRO A 142 -19.70 11.12 1.53
CA PRO A 142 -20.93 11.54 0.89
C PRO A 142 -20.80 11.31 -0.62
N THR A 143 -21.17 10.09 -1.04
CA THR A 143 -21.56 9.80 -2.40
C THR A 143 -22.94 10.42 -2.60
N GLN A 144 -22.92 11.63 -3.17
CA GLN A 144 -23.89 12.19 -4.11
C GLN A 144 -25.20 11.39 -4.24
N THR A 145 -26.14 11.58 -3.33
CA THR A 145 -27.56 11.31 -3.58
C THR A 145 -28.22 12.63 -3.97
N THR A 146 -28.35 12.83 -5.28
CA THR A 146 -29.23 13.85 -5.84
C THR A 146 -30.67 13.53 -5.44
N THR A 147 -31.19 14.19 -4.41
CA THR A 147 -32.64 14.26 -4.20
C THR A 147 -33.01 15.66 -3.71
N SER A 148 -33.95 16.23 -4.43
CA SER A 148 -34.47 17.60 -4.41
C SER A 148 -35.00 18.12 -3.07
N ASN A 149 -34.68 19.40 -2.80
CA ASN A 149 -35.23 20.39 -1.86
C ASN A 149 -36.43 20.05 -0.95
N THR A 150 -36.34 20.46 0.32
CA THR A 150 -37.27 21.43 0.98
C THR A 150 -36.60 22.04 2.23
N ALA A 151 -36.89 23.31 2.50
CA ALA A 151 -36.15 24.26 3.35
C ALA A 151 -36.55 24.34 4.85
N MET A 152 -35.78 25.18 5.58
CA MET A 152 -35.92 25.77 6.94
C MET A 152 -35.22 25.01 8.09
N SER A 153 -34.47 25.62 9.03
CA SER A 153 -34.17 27.03 9.36
C SER A 153 -32.96 27.11 10.34
N ASN A 154 -32.24 28.24 10.32
CA ASN A 154 -31.09 28.63 11.17
C ASN A 154 -31.21 28.34 12.67
N ILE A 155 -30.14 27.76 13.26
CA ILE A 155 -29.53 28.21 14.53
C ILE A 155 -28.00 28.08 14.36
N GLN A 156 -27.28 29.17 14.66
CA GLN A 156 -25.84 29.32 14.54
C GLN A 156 -25.27 29.45 15.96
N GLU A 157 -24.60 28.41 16.46
CA GLU A 157 -23.73 28.50 17.64
C GLU A 157 -22.44 27.74 17.39
N GLY A 158 -21.32 28.42 17.67
CA GLY A 158 -19.99 28.07 17.21
C GLY A 158 -19.48 26.74 17.75
N THR A 159 -19.28 25.79 16.85
CA THR A 159 -18.31 24.70 16.99
C THR A 159 -17.58 24.60 15.66
N GLN A 160 -16.25 24.73 15.69
CA GLN A 160 -15.43 24.50 14.51
C GLN A 160 -15.62 23.04 14.09
N SER A 161 -16.25 22.86 12.93
CA SER A 161 -16.73 21.58 12.43
C SER A 161 -15.56 20.73 11.88
N MET A 162 -15.38 19.53 12.43
CA MET A 162 -14.55 18.44 11.88
C MET A 162 -14.82 18.15 10.39
N GLY A 163 -15.96 18.59 9.84
CA GLY A 163 -16.36 18.30 8.46
C GLY A 163 -15.49 18.96 7.39
N SER A 164 -14.76 20.04 7.70
CA SER A 164 -13.97 20.77 6.69
C SER A 164 -12.58 20.16 6.43
N VAL A 165 -12.05 19.37 7.36
CA VAL A 165 -10.69 18.78 7.26
C VAL A 165 -10.71 17.45 6.51
N LEU A 166 -11.82 16.70 6.61
CA LEU A 166 -12.04 15.45 5.88
C LEU A 166 -12.24 15.65 4.37
N SER A 167 -12.76 16.81 3.96
CA SER A 167 -12.95 17.16 2.53
C SER A 167 -11.63 17.35 1.78
N SER A 168 -10.60 17.91 2.43
CA SER A 168 -9.27 18.08 1.82
C SER A 168 -8.56 16.73 1.64
N ASN A 169 -8.78 15.78 2.55
CA ASN A 169 -8.26 14.41 2.47
C ASN A 169 -8.90 13.55 1.35
N ARG A 170 -10.04 13.97 0.78
CA ARG A 170 -10.80 13.18 -0.20
C ARG A 170 -10.15 13.18 -1.58
N GLU A 171 -9.76 14.35 -2.05
CA GLU A 171 -9.28 14.55 -3.42
C GLU A 171 -7.91 13.90 -3.62
N GLU A 172 -7.03 14.01 -2.62
CA GLU A 172 -5.68 13.42 -2.69
C GLU A 172 -5.72 11.89 -2.59
N ARG A 173 -6.59 11.32 -1.75
CA ARG A 173 -6.85 9.87 -1.71
C ARG A 173 -7.42 9.35 -3.03
N GLN A 174 -8.39 10.06 -3.62
CA GLN A 174 -8.94 9.67 -4.94
C GLN A 174 -7.90 9.75 -6.05
N ARG A 175 -7.07 10.80 -6.04
CA ARG A 175 -6.00 10.99 -7.02
C ARG A 175 -4.94 9.88 -6.92
N VAL A 176 -4.56 9.49 -5.71
CA VAL A 176 -3.59 8.41 -5.52
C VAL A 176 -4.17 7.07 -5.93
N MET A 177 -5.45 6.79 -5.63
CA MET A 177 -6.09 5.57 -6.13
C MET A 177 -6.15 5.55 -7.66
N SER A 178 -6.39 6.69 -8.32
CA SER A 178 -6.27 6.74 -9.78
C SER A 178 -4.83 6.53 -10.24
N ASP A 179 -3.83 7.13 -9.59
CA ASP A 179 -2.43 6.99 -9.96
C ASP A 179 -1.95 5.53 -9.79
N VAL A 180 -2.36 4.84 -8.73
CA VAL A 180 -2.05 3.41 -8.51
C VAL A 180 -2.76 2.52 -9.53
N GLN A 181 -4.02 2.83 -9.88
CA GLN A 181 -4.74 2.11 -10.93
C GLN A 181 -4.10 2.32 -12.32
N ASP A 182 -3.56 3.51 -12.58
CA ASP A 182 -2.84 3.81 -13.81
C ASP A 182 -1.48 3.09 -13.86
N ILE A 183 -0.77 2.99 -12.73
CA ILE A 183 0.46 2.18 -12.61
C ILE A 183 0.17 0.70 -12.90
N ASP A 184 -0.88 0.11 -12.31
CA ASP A 184 -1.26 -1.30 -12.56
C ASP A 184 -1.70 -1.54 -14.02
N ARG A 185 -2.40 -0.58 -14.64
CA ARG A 185 -2.73 -0.62 -16.08
C ARG A 185 -1.49 -0.61 -16.95
N GLN A 186 -0.49 0.19 -16.58
CA GLN A 186 0.71 0.38 -17.37
C GLN A 186 1.64 -0.84 -17.27
N GLU A 187 1.76 -1.45 -16.09
CA GLU A 187 2.45 -2.75 -15.93
C GLU A 187 1.79 -3.84 -16.79
N LYS A 188 0.46 -3.97 -16.76
CA LYS A 188 -0.26 -4.97 -17.58
C LYS A 188 -0.07 -4.79 -19.08
N HIS A 189 0.06 -3.54 -19.55
CA HIS A 189 0.33 -3.25 -20.95
C HIS A 189 1.74 -3.65 -21.39
N ASP A 190 2.73 -3.51 -20.49
CA ASP A 190 4.12 -3.85 -20.77
C ASP A 190 4.33 -5.38 -20.87
N TYR A 191 3.61 -6.15 -20.05
CA TYR A 191 3.59 -7.63 -20.13
C TYR A 191 2.86 -8.19 -21.36
N GLN A 192 2.13 -7.37 -22.12
CA GLN A 192 1.39 -7.79 -23.32
C GLN A 192 2.11 -7.49 -24.64
N MET A 193 3.31 -6.91 -24.60
CA MET A 193 4.14 -6.80 -25.80
C MET A 193 4.65 -8.20 -26.19
N GLU A 194 4.27 -8.71 -27.37
CA GLU A 194 4.87 -9.92 -27.92
C GLU A 194 6.40 -9.75 -28.01
N PRO A 195 7.20 -10.80 -27.71
CA PRO A 195 8.65 -10.72 -27.83
C PRO A 195 9.00 -10.35 -29.27
N ARG A 196 9.74 -9.25 -29.44
CA ARG A 196 10.30 -8.89 -30.75
C ARG A 196 11.15 -10.07 -31.21
N GLU A 197 10.85 -10.62 -32.38
CA GLU A 197 11.70 -11.61 -33.03
C GLU A 197 13.15 -11.07 -33.02
N MET A 198 14.05 -11.76 -32.33
CA MET A 198 15.47 -11.43 -32.43
C MET A 198 15.88 -11.74 -33.87
N ASP A 199 16.27 -10.70 -34.61
CA ASP A 199 16.92 -10.87 -35.91
C ASP A 199 18.11 -11.83 -35.74
N VAL A 200 18.05 -12.96 -36.44
CA VAL A 200 19.09 -13.99 -36.42
C VAL A 200 20.39 -13.35 -36.89
N ILE A 201 21.37 -13.28 -35.99
CA ILE A 201 22.70 -12.72 -36.26
C ILE A 201 23.34 -13.57 -37.38
N PRO A 202 23.77 -12.99 -38.51
CA PRO A 202 24.42 -13.75 -39.56
C PRO A 202 25.72 -14.36 -39.04
N GLU A 203 25.84 -15.68 -39.14
CA GLU A 203 27.02 -16.44 -38.76
C GLU A 203 28.18 -16.03 -39.71
N TYR A 204 29.16 -15.28 -39.19
CA TYR A 204 30.37 -14.94 -39.94
C TYR A 204 31.19 -16.22 -40.18
N GLY A 205 31.29 -16.63 -41.44
CA GLY A 205 32.14 -17.73 -41.88
C GLY A 205 33.64 -17.41 -41.72
N PRO A 206 34.52 -18.43 -41.67
CA PRO A 206 35.92 -18.25 -41.32
C PRO A 206 36.68 -17.46 -42.39
N GLU A 207 37.37 -16.40 -41.98
CA GLU A 207 38.24 -15.58 -42.84
C GLU A 207 39.53 -16.35 -43.18
N ASP A 208 39.86 -16.36 -44.47
CA ASP A 208 41.03 -17.04 -45.04
C ASP A 208 42.28 -16.15 -44.88
N HIS A 209 43.21 -16.53 -44.01
CA HIS A 209 44.46 -15.80 -43.81
C HIS A 209 45.51 -16.24 -44.83
N THR A 210 45.63 -15.51 -45.94
CA THR A 210 46.82 -15.59 -46.79
C THR A 210 47.91 -14.63 -46.29
N ASN A 211 49.04 -15.21 -45.87
CA ASN A 211 50.29 -14.56 -45.49
C ASN A 211 50.80 -13.56 -46.56
N GLY A 212 51.23 -12.38 -46.11
CA GLY A 212 51.96 -11.40 -46.92
C GLY A 212 52.98 -10.63 -46.08
N ASP A 213 54.24 -11.09 -46.16
CA ASP A 213 55.54 -10.44 -45.93
C ASP A 213 55.70 -9.32 -44.90
N LEU A 214 56.44 -9.65 -43.82
CA LEU A 214 57.14 -8.72 -42.93
C LEU A 214 58.55 -8.46 -43.46
N GLY A 215 58.83 -7.23 -43.90
CA GLY A 215 60.18 -6.75 -44.21
C GLY A 215 60.49 -5.48 -43.43
N TRP A 216 61.21 -5.60 -42.32
CA TRP A 216 61.86 -4.47 -41.63
C TRP A 216 63.35 -4.76 -41.56
N ASP A 217 64.12 -4.11 -42.44
CA ASP A 217 65.58 -4.09 -42.41
C ASP A 217 66.07 -3.34 -41.17
N LEU A 218 66.96 -3.97 -40.41
CA LEU A 218 67.68 -3.40 -39.28
C LEU A 218 69.16 -3.78 -39.41
N ASP A 219 69.99 -2.76 -39.68
CA ASP A 219 71.43 -2.67 -39.41
C ASP A 219 71.86 -1.27 -39.94
N ASN A 220 72.71 -0.45 -39.32
CA ASN A 220 73.61 -0.59 -38.19
C ASN A 220 74.23 0.80 -37.91
N GLN A 221 74.45 1.14 -36.63
CA GLN A 221 75.48 2.07 -36.10
C GLN A 221 75.50 1.81 -34.58
N ALA A 222 76.58 1.35 -33.93
CA ALA A 222 77.99 1.26 -34.27
C ALA A 222 78.66 0.06 -33.54
#